data_AF-A0A7R6X0P1-F1
#
_entry.id   AF-A0A7R6X0P1-F1
#
_cell.length_a   1.000
_cell.length_b   1.000
_cell.length_c   1.000
_cell.angle_alpha   90.00
_cell.angle_beta   90.00
_cell.angle_gamma   90.00
#
_symmetry.space_group_name_H-M   'P 1'
#
loop_
_entity.id
_entity.type
_entity.pdbx_description
1 polymer ?
#
loop_
_entity_poly.entity_id
_entity_poly.type
_entity_poly.pdbx_seq_one_letter_code
_entity_poly.pdbx_strand_id
1 'polypeptide(L)'
;MAVAPTIDRTIRRYLLAGVAACILLVGGAGSLAAVTELSGAVIAPGKLVVDSSVKKVQHPTGGVVGTILAREGDAVKSGQVLLRLDETVTRANLAIVIKGLDQFEARLARLEAERDNHADIAFPASLTSRRDDPAVARAMAGEQSLFEFRRQARAGQKAQLEERIAQLAEEASGLTEQREAKSQEIKLIGTELDSIRTLWLKKLVSIDRMTALERDAVRLDGEHGQLTASIAQAKGRIAETRLQIIQVDQDLRSEVATELRDVQGKISEFVERKVSAEDQLKRIDIRSPQDGVVHQLAVHTIGGVISPGEVIMLVVPVADDLTVEARIAPQDIDQLSLGQDVTLKLSAFNQRVTPELNGVVNEISADLSVDERSGAGFYTVRVSLPRTELKKLKGLTLAPGMPVEAFFSTGSRTMLSYLVKPLADQIARAFREE
;
A
#
# COMPACT_ATOMS: atom_id res chain seq x y z
N MET A 1 -72.94 63.69 -72.66
CA MET A 1 -71.68 63.21 -73.25
C MET A 1 -70.65 63.20 -72.11
N ALA A 2 -70.43 62.08 -71.41
CA ALA A 2 -69.62 60.93 -71.77
C ALA A 2 -68.08 61.16 -71.57
N VAL A 3 -67.57 60.59 -70.46
CA VAL A 3 -66.29 59.87 -70.29
C VAL A 3 -64.96 60.64 -70.45
N ALA A 4 -64.18 60.70 -69.36
CA ALA A 4 -62.74 60.39 -69.37
C ALA A 4 -62.20 59.98 -67.97
N PRO A 5 -62.31 58.69 -67.57
CA PRO A 5 -61.62 58.11 -66.42
C PRO A 5 -60.34 57.41 -66.91
N THR A 6 -59.23 58.12 -67.08
CA THR A 6 -58.00 57.53 -67.65
C THR A 6 -56.70 57.85 -66.92
N ILE A 7 -56.71 58.58 -65.80
CA ILE A 7 -55.50 58.87 -65.02
C ILE A 7 -55.27 57.84 -63.89
N ASP A 8 -56.32 57.41 -63.17
CA ASP A 8 -56.19 56.49 -62.03
C ASP A 8 -55.66 55.09 -62.39
N ARG A 9 -56.03 54.54 -63.56
CA ARG A 9 -55.58 53.21 -63.98
C ARG A 9 -54.08 53.15 -64.25
N THR A 10 -53.49 54.27 -64.69
CA THR A 10 -52.08 54.32 -65.10
C THR A 10 -51.19 54.47 -63.86
N ILE A 11 -51.56 55.32 -62.91
CA ILE A 11 -50.86 55.45 -61.62
C ILE A 11 -50.92 54.14 -60.84
N ARG A 12 -52.09 53.49 -60.77
CA ARG A 12 -52.24 52.22 -60.05
C ARG A 12 -51.42 51.08 -60.66
N ARG A 13 -51.21 51.08 -61.99
CA ARG A 13 -50.33 50.12 -62.70
C ARG A 13 -48.85 50.37 -62.45
N TYR A 14 -48.39 51.63 -62.46
CA TYR A 14 -47.00 51.94 -62.11
C TYR A 14 -46.71 51.71 -60.62
N LEU A 15 -47.69 51.94 -59.73
CA LEU A 15 -47.57 51.66 -58.30
C LEU A 15 -47.56 50.15 -58.03
N LEU A 16 -48.42 49.36 -58.71
CA LEU A 16 -48.36 47.89 -58.67
C LEU A 16 -47.06 47.35 -59.25
N ALA A 17 -46.56 47.92 -60.36
CA ALA A 17 -45.28 47.53 -60.95
C ALA A 17 -44.09 47.89 -60.03
N GLY A 18 -44.13 49.05 -59.37
CA GLY A 18 -43.12 49.46 -58.40
C GLY A 18 -43.14 48.61 -57.13
N VAL A 19 -44.33 48.29 -56.59
CA VAL A 19 -44.48 47.38 -55.45
C VAL A 19 -44.05 45.97 -55.83
N ALA A 20 -44.42 45.48 -57.02
CA ALA A 20 -43.96 44.18 -57.51
C ALA A 20 -42.44 44.14 -57.69
N ALA A 21 -41.82 45.20 -58.25
CA ALA A 21 -40.37 45.31 -58.37
C ALA A 21 -39.66 45.35 -57.01
N CYS A 22 -40.21 46.08 -56.02
CA CYS A 22 -39.70 46.07 -54.64
C CYS A 22 -39.82 44.68 -53.99
N ILE A 23 -40.95 43.99 -54.17
CA ILE A 23 -41.13 42.62 -53.66
C ILE A 23 -40.18 41.64 -54.35
N LEU A 24 -39.92 41.81 -55.65
CA LEU A 24 -39.00 40.96 -56.40
C LEU A 24 -37.54 41.24 -56.02
N LEU A 25 -37.19 42.50 -55.72
CA LEU A 25 -35.85 42.89 -55.27
C LEU A 25 -35.60 42.47 -53.82
N VAL A 26 -36.52 42.75 -52.90
CA VAL A 26 -36.41 42.34 -51.49
C VAL A 26 -36.58 40.84 -51.34
N GLY A 27 -37.50 40.22 -52.08
CA GLY A 27 -37.69 38.78 -52.11
C GLY A 27 -36.53 38.06 -52.79
N GLY A 28 -36.00 38.59 -53.89
CA GLY A 28 -34.84 38.05 -54.61
C GLY A 28 -33.53 38.22 -53.84
N ALA A 29 -33.23 39.41 -53.33
CA ALA A 29 -32.04 39.65 -52.51
C ALA A 29 -32.15 38.96 -51.13
N GLY A 30 -33.34 38.94 -50.53
CA GLY A 30 -33.60 38.25 -49.27
C GLY A 30 -33.48 36.73 -49.38
N SER A 31 -33.98 36.15 -50.48
CA SER A 31 -33.79 34.71 -50.77
C SER A 31 -32.34 34.38 -51.10
N LEU A 32 -31.63 35.23 -51.85
CA LEU A 32 -30.21 35.06 -52.12
C LEU A 32 -29.38 35.14 -50.83
N ALA A 33 -29.63 36.14 -49.97
CA ALA A 33 -28.97 36.31 -48.68
C ALA A 33 -29.30 35.19 -47.67
N ALA A 34 -30.43 34.52 -47.82
CA ALA A 34 -30.81 33.36 -47.02
C ALA A 34 -30.12 32.06 -47.47
N VAL A 35 -29.68 31.97 -48.74
CA VAL A 35 -29.03 30.77 -49.30
C VAL A 35 -27.50 30.91 -49.32
N THR A 36 -26.96 32.12 -49.38
CA THR A 36 -25.51 32.35 -49.34
C THR A 36 -24.97 32.17 -47.92
N GLU A 37 -24.26 31.07 -47.71
CA GLU A 37 -23.47 30.79 -46.52
C GLU A 37 -22.13 31.54 -46.58
N LEU A 38 -21.84 32.36 -45.56
CA LEU A 38 -20.52 32.92 -45.34
C LEU A 38 -19.79 32.08 -44.30
N SER A 39 -18.60 31.60 -44.67
CA SER A 39 -17.67 30.96 -43.75
C SER A 39 -16.90 32.04 -42.99
N GLY A 40 -17.04 32.07 -41.67
CA GLY A 40 -16.23 32.92 -40.81
C GLY A 40 -14.97 32.19 -40.32
N ALA A 41 -13.98 32.95 -39.88
CA ALA A 41 -12.84 32.40 -39.15
C ALA A 41 -12.50 33.30 -37.96
N VAL A 42 -12.33 32.71 -36.79
CA VAL A 42 -11.72 33.40 -35.64
C VAL A 42 -10.21 33.26 -35.77
N ILE A 43 -9.51 34.39 -35.75
CA ILE A 43 -8.05 34.42 -35.86
C ILE A 43 -7.51 34.67 -34.47
N ALA A 44 -6.65 33.78 -33.99
CA ALA A 44 -5.99 33.96 -32.72
C ALA A 44 -4.48 33.76 -32.83
N PRO A 45 -3.68 34.63 -32.19
CA PRO A 45 -2.27 34.40 -32.03
C PRO A 45 -2.05 33.25 -31.05
N GLY A 46 -1.10 32.40 -31.37
CA GLY A 46 -0.68 31.27 -30.55
C GLY A 46 0.80 30.99 -30.64
N LYS A 47 1.23 29.99 -29.90
CA LYS A 47 2.61 29.50 -29.89
C LYS A 47 2.64 27.98 -29.90
N LEU A 48 3.67 27.40 -30.47
CA LEU A 48 3.93 25.97 -30.34
C LEU A 48 4.36 25.65 -28.91
N VAL A 49 3.72 24.67 -28.28
CA VAL A 49 4.12 24.11 -27.00
C VAL A 49 4.27 22.60 -27.14
N VAL A 50 5.14 22.02 -26.33
CA VAL A 50 5.14 20.56 -26.15
C VAL A 50 3.89 20.19 -25.38
N ASP A 51 3.18 19.16 -25.83
CA ASP A 51 2.02 18.67 -25.11
C ASP A 51 2.40 18.14 -23.72
N SER A 52 3.59 17.55 -23.61
CA SER A 52 4.08 17.04 -22.33
C SER A 52 4.62 18.15 -21.44
N SER A 53 4.41 17.97 -20.15
CA SER A 53 5.03 18.81 -19.13
C SER A 53 6.39 18.27 -18.74
N VAL A 54 7.35 19.18 -18.58
CA VAL A 54 8.66 18.88 -17.97
C VAL A 54 8.46 18.21 -16.61
N LYS A 55 9.07 17.04 -16.42
CA LYS A 55 8.97 16.30 -15.15
C LYS A 55 10.12 16.67 -14.23
N LYS A 56 9.77 17.03 -13.00
CA LYS A 56 10.75 17.29 -11.93
C LYS A 56 11.16 15.97 -11.30
N VAL A 57 12.46 15.72 -11.23
CA VAL A 57 13.02 14.57 -10.52
C VAL A 57 13.43 15.01 -9.13
N GLN A 58 12.83 14.39 -8.12
CA GLN A 58 12.99 14.72 -6.70
C GLN A 58 13.13 13.44 -5.88
N HIS A 59 13.71 13.54 -4.68
CA HIS A 59 13.76 12.43 -3.72
C HIS A 59 12.97 12.80 -2.45
N PRO A 60 12.03 11.96 -1.99
CA PRO A 60 11.12 12.32 -0.89
C PRO A 60 11.84 12.55 0.44
N THR A 61 12.90 11.79 0.73
CA THR A 61 13.63 11.87 2.01
C THR A 61 15.00 12.55 1.90
N GLY A 62 15.47 12.85 0.68
CA GLY A 62 16.83 13.34 0.47
C GLY A 62 17.91 12.29 0.80
N GLY A 63 19.16 12.73 0.93
CA GLY A 63 20.30 11.87 1.25
C GLY A 63 21.65 12.44 0.77
N VAL A 64 22.73 11.71 1.02
CA VAL A 64 24.07 12.06 0.52
C VAL A 64 24.24 11.50 -0.89
N VAL A 65 24.81 12.28 -1.80
CA VAL A 65 25.04 11.86 -3.19
C VAL A 65 26.23 10.91 -3.25
N GLY A 66 26.00 9.67 -3.65
CA GLY A 66 27.06 8.67 -3.81
C GLY A 66 27.67 8.68 -5.21
N THR A 67 26.85 8.68 -6.26
CA THR A 67 27.32 8.70 -7.65
C THR A 67 26.34 9.44 -8.56
N ILE A 68 26.87 10.27 -9.45
CA ILE A 68 26.10 11.00 -10.46
C ILE A 68 26.38 10.32 -11.80
N LEU A 69 25.34 9.78 -12.44
CA LEU A 69 25.46 9.00 -13.69
C LEU A 69 25.03 9.81 -14.92
N ALA A 70 24.12 10.77 -14.75
CA ALA A 70 23.63 11.66 -15.80
C ALA A 70 24.31 13.03 -15.74
N ARG A 71 24.55 13.64 -16.89
CA ARG A 71 25.06 15.01 -17.04
C ARG A 71 24.00 15.90 -17.67
N GLU A 72 24.17 17.21 -17.48
CA GLU A 72 23.35 18.21 -18.15
C GLU A 72 23.39 18.02 -19.68
N GLY A 73 22.22 17.93 -20.32
CA GLY A 73 22.08 17.71 -21.76
C GLY A 73 22.10 16.23 -22.20
N ASP A 74 22.30 15.27 -21.30
CA ASP A 74 22.27 13.85 -21.66
C ASP A 74 20.86 13.38 -22.01
N ALA A 75 20.74 12.58 -23.07
CA ALA A 75 19.52 11.87 -23.41
C ALA A 75 19.35 10.64 -22.51
N VAL A 76 18.19 10.50 -21.88
CA VAL A 76 17.86 9.47 -20.91
C VAL A 76 16.58 8.74 -21.27
N LYS A 77 16.51 7.47 -20.89
CA LYS A 77 15.30 6.64 -21.03
C LYS A 77 14.55 6.53 -19.71
N SER A 78 13.24 6.30 -19.78
CA SER A 78 12.41 5.99 -18.62
C SER A 78 12.98 4.79 -17.86
N GLY A 79 13.10 4.92 -16.54
CA GLY A 79 13.69 3.92 -15.66
C GLY A 79 15.22 3.90 -15.61
N GLN A 80 15.92 4.66 -16.46
CA GLN A 80 17.38 4.79 -16.40
C GLN A 80 17.80 5.46 -15.08
N VAL A 81 18.81 4.90 -14.40
CA VAL A 81 19.36 5.49 -13.17
C VAL A 81 20.16 6.73 -13.54
N LEU A 82 19.80 7.86 -12.93
CA LEU A 82 20.40 9.18 -13.17
C LEU A 82 21.39 9.53 -12.06
N LEU A 83 21.03 9.20 -10.82
CA LEU A 83 21.81 9.49 -9.63
C LEU A 83 21.59 8.37 -8.60
N ARG A 84 22.63 8.06 -7.84
CA ARG A 84 22.59 7.10 -6.73
C ARG A 84 23.00 7.81 -5.44
N LEU A 85 22.18 7.71 -4.40
CA LEU A 85 22.53 8.17 -3.06
C LEU A 85 23.51 7.18 -2.38
N ASP A 86 24.15 7.61 -1.29
CA ASP A 86 24.96 6.72 -0.46
C ASP A 86 24.07 5.66 0.20
N GLU A 87 24.37 4.39 -0.08
CA GLU A 87 23.61 3.25 0.42
C GLU A 87 24.05 2.75 1.79
N THR A 88 25.16 3.25 2.35
CA THR A 88 25.80 2.70 3.55
C THR A 88 24.84 2.59 4.72
N VAL A 89 24.13 3.69 5.05
CA VAL A 89 23.19 3.73 6.17
C VAL A 89 21.96 2.88 5.90
N THR A 90 21.36 3.01 4.73
CA THR A 90 20.12 2.28 4.39
C THR A 90 20.35 0.78 4.28
N ARG A 91 21.49 0.36 3.72
CA ARG A 91 21.90 -1.05 3.66
C ARG A 91 22.20 -1.60 5.05
N ALA A 92 22.85 -0.83 5.92
CA ALA A 92 23.07 -1.23 7.31
C ALA A 92 21.74 -1.41 8.06
N ASN A 93 20.78 -0.50 7.87
CA ASN A 93 19.45 -0.60 8.46
C ASN A 93 18.70 -1.86 7.99
N LEU A 94 18.70 -2.14 6.68
CA LEU A 94 18.11 -3.37 6.16
C LEU A 94 18.80 -4.61 6.75
N ALA A 95 20.13 -4.59 6.87
CA ALA A 95 20.88 -5.71 7.44
C ALA A 95 20.54 -5.95 8.93
N ILE A 96 20.30 -4.90 9.70
CA ILE A 96 19.83 -5.02 11.10
C ILE A 96 18.45 -5.70 11.14
N VAL A 97 17.53 -5.27 10.28
CA VAL A 97 16.17 -5.84 10.21
C VAL A 97 16.23 -7.32 9.80
N ILE A 98 17.00 -7.67 8.77
CA ILE A 98 17.15 -9.06 8.32
C ILE A 98 17.77 -9.92 9.43
N LYS A 99 18.84 -9.47 10.08
CA LYS A 99 19.47 -10.21 11.18
C LYS A 99 18.53 -10.42 12.36
N GLY A 100 17.71 -9.40 12.69
CA GLY A 100 16.68 -9.52 13.71
C GLY A 100 15.61 -10.54 13.34
N LEU A 101 15.16 -10.53 12.09
CA LEU A 101 14.21 -11.51 11.58
C LEU A 101 14.79 -12.93 11.64
N ASP A 102 16.04 -13.12 11.21
CA ASP A 102 16.72 -14.42 11.25
C ASP A 102 16.81 -14.98 12.68
N GLN A 103 17.09 -14.11 13.66
CA GLN A 103 17.11 -14.48 15.07
C GLN A 103 15.73 -14.91 15.59
N PHE A 104 14.68 -14.17 15.24
CA PHE A 104 13.32 -14.53 15.66
C PHE A 104 12.78 -15.77 14.95
N GLU A 105 13.12 -15.99 13.68
CA GLU A 105 12.77 -17.21 12.95
C GLU A 105 13.45 -18.45 13.57
N ALA A 106 14.73 -18.34 13.95
CA ALA A 106 15.44 -19.42 14.64
C ALA A 106 14.78 -19.75 15.99
N ARG A 107 14.41 -18.72 16.75
CA ARG A 107 13.70 -18.87 18.03
C ARG A 107 12.31 -19.47 17.85
N LEU A 108 11.57 -19.04 16.83
CA LEU A 108 10.25 -19.59 16.51
C LEU A 108 10.36 -21.10 16.27
N ALA A 109 11.34 -21.54 15.45
CA ALA A 109 11.55 -22.95 15.18
C ALA A 109 11.82 -23.76 16.46
N ARG A 110 12.62 -23.23 17.39
CA ARG A 110 12.83 -23.85 18.72
C ARG A 110 11.51 -23.95 19.50
N LEU A 111 10.76 -22.87 19.60
CA LEU A 111 9.52 -22.81 20.38
C LEU A 111 8.44 -23.74 19.81
N GLU A 112 8.34 -23.87 18.49
CA GLU A 112 7.45 -24.83 17.84
C GLU A 112 7.86 -26.27 18.18
N ALA A 113 9.17 -26.58 18.12
CA ALA A 113 9.68 -27.88 18.54
C ALA A 113 9.41 -28.18 20.02
N GLU A 114 9.54 -27.19 20.91
CA GLU A 114 9.23 -27.34 22.34
C GLU A 114 7.72 -27.54 22.59
N ARG A 115 6.86 -26.77 21.91
CA ARG A 115 5.39 -26.87 22.02
C ARG A 115 4.89 -28.25 21.60
N ASP A 116 5.40 -28.73 20.46
CA ASP A 116 4.96 -29.98 19.85
C ASP A 116 5.75 -31.18 20.38
N ASN A 117 6.71 -30.94 21.29
CA ASN A 117 7.58 -31.92 21.95
C ASN A 117 8.33 -32.81 20.94
N HIS A 118 8.88 -32.18 19.89
CA HIS A 118 9.75 -32.82 18.92
C HIS A 118 11.12 -33.15 19.53
N ALA A 119 11.83 -34.11 18.93
CA ALA A 119 13.17 -34.50 19.37
C ALA A 119 14.26 -33.50 18.92
N ASP A 120 14.05 -32.85 17.77
CA ASP A 120 14.99 -31.93 17.13
C ASP A 120 14.26 -30.70 16.58
N ILE A 121 15.00 -29.62 16.36
CA ILE A 121 14.48 -28.37 15.79
C ILE A 121 14.47 -28.45 14.26
N ALA A 122 13.33 -28.20 13.66
CA ALA A 122 13.18 -28.07 12.21
C ALA A 122 13.28 -26.59 11.78
N PHE A 123 14.49 -26.14 11.42
CA PHE A 123 14.68 -24.76 10.96
C PHE A 123 14.09 -24.53 9.54
N PRO A 124 13.49 -23.35 9.28
CA PRO A 124 12.90 -23.02 7.98
C PRO A 124 13.92 -22.88 6.84
N ALA A 125 13.43 -22.98 5.60
CA ALA A 125 14.24 -22.85 4.37
C ALA A 125 14.99 -21.49 4.28
N SER A 126 14.41 -20.43 4.86
CA SER A 126 14.97 -19.09 4.91
C SER A 126 16.32 -19.02 5.65
N LEU A 127 16.52 -19.90 6.64
CA LEU A 127 17.74 -20.00 7.43
C LEU A 127 18.67 -21.10 6.90
N THR A 128 18.12 -22.28 6.60
CA THR A 128 18.93 -23.44 6.16
C THR A 128 19.63 -23.21 4.82
N SER A 129 19.03 -22.43 3.91
CA SER A 129 19.68 -22.00 2.66
C SER A 129 20.87 -21.06 2.87
N ARG A 130 20.92 -20.36 4.01
CA ARG A 130 21.96 -19.41 4.39
C ARG A 130 22.79 -19.89 5.60
N ARG A 131 22.83 -21.19 5.85
CA ARG A 131 23.55 -21.78 7.00
C ARG A 131 25.04 -21.46 7.03
N ASP A 132 25.63 -21.16 5.87
CA ASP A 132 27.06 -20.84 5.74
C ASP A 132 27.36 -19.39 6.15
N ASP A 133 26.33 -18.53 6.33
CA ASP A 133 26.49 -17.20 6.91
C ASP A 133 26.81 -17.32 8.42
N PRO A 134 27.95 -16.79 8.90
CA PRO A 134 28.35 -16.88 10.30
C PRO A 134 27.36 -16.27 11.30
N ALA A 135 26.54 -15.30 10.90
CA ALA A 135 25.52 -14.73 11.78
C ALA A 135 24.33 -15.70 11.94
N VAL A 136 23.85 -16.28 10.84
CA VAL A 136 22.74 -17.25 10.82
C VAL A 136 23.16 -18.54 11.53
N ALA A 137 24.35 -19.06 11.23
CA ALA A 137 24.90 -20.25 11.87
C ALA A 137 24.95 -20.11 13.40
N ARG A 138 25.40 -18.95 13.90
CA ARG A 138 25.44 -18.67 15.34
C ARG A 138 24.06 -18.59 15.97
N ALA A 139 23.08 -17.98 15.29
CA ALA A 139 21.71 -17.91 15.77
C ALA A 139 21.09 -19.31 15.88
N MET A 140 21.22 -20.14 14.83
CA MET A 140 20.73 -21.52 14.82
C MET A 140 21.42 -22.38 15.88
N ALA A 141 22.75 -22.33 15.98
CA ALA A 141 23.50 -23.08 16.98
C ALA A 141 23.16 -22.68 18.43
N GLY A 142 22.93 -21.38 18.66
CA GLY A 142 22.50 -20.86 19.95
C GLY A 142 21.14 -21.42 20.38
N GLU A 143 20.15 -21.37 19.49
CA GLU A 143 18.80 -21.90 19.75
C GLU A 143 18.83 -23.44 19.89
N GLN A 144 19.65 -24.15 19.11
CA GLN A 144 19.86 -25.60 19.26
C GLN A 144 20.44 -25.96 20.63
N SER A 145 21.45 -25.21 21.09
CA SER A 145 22.09 -25.45 22.38
C SER A 145 21.11 -25.18 23.54
N LEU A 146 20.32 -24.11 23.43
CA LEU A 146 19.30 -23.77 24.42
C LEU A 146 18.19 -24.82 24.50
N PHE A 147 17.75 -25.33 23.36
CA PHE A 147 16.75 -26.41 23.28
C PHE A 147 17.20 -27.67 24.01
N GLU A 148 18.42 -28.14 23.72
CA GLU A 148 18.98 -29.32 24.38
C GLU A 148 19.15 -29.09 25.89
N PHE A 149 19.64 -27.91 26.28
CA PHE A 149 19.77 -27.56 27.69
C PHE A 149 18.42 -27.57 28.43
N ARG A 150 17.38 -26.93 27.86
CA ARG A 150 16.02 -26.92 28.44
C ARG A 150 15.45 -28.33 28.53
N ARG A 151 15.62 -29.15 27.48
CA ARG A 151 15.15 -30.53 27.44
C ARG A 151 15.82 -31.40 28.51
N GLN A 152 17.15 -31.28 28.66
CA GLN A 152 17.92 -31.99 29.68
C GLN A 152 17.55 -31.55 31.09
N ALA A 153 17.42 -30.24 31.33
CA ALA A 153 17.00 -29.71 32.63
C ALA A 153 15.63 -30.24 33.04
N ARG A 154 14.65 -30.23 32.13
CA ARG A 154 13.32 -30.79 32.36
C ARG A 154 13.37 -32.29 32.66
N ALA A 155 14.11 -33.05 31.86
CA ALA A 155 14.26 -34.49 32.06
C ALA A 155 14.89 -34.79 33.43
N GLY A 156 15.92 -34.03 33.84
CA GLY A 156 16.56 -34.16 35.15
C GLY A 156 15.61 -33.84 36.31
N GLN A 157 14.81 -32.78 36.20
CA GLN A 157 13.79 -32.44 37.21
C GLN A 157 12.75 -33.56 37.37
N LYS A 158 12.25 -34.12 36.27
CA LYS A 158 11.31 -35.25 36.32
C LYS A 158 11.95 -36.49 36.92
N ALA A 159 13.17 -36.84 36.52
CA ALA A 159 13.89 -37.99 37.06
C ALA A 159 14.08 -37.87 38.58
N GLN A 160 14.38 -36.67 39.10
CA GLN A 160 14.48 -36.44 40.54
C GLN A 160 13.14 -36.67 41.27
N LEU A 161 12.02 -36.23 40.69
CA LEU A 161 10.69 -36.44 41.26
C LEU A 161 10.26 -37.92 41.17
N GLU A 162 10.62 -38.61 40.09
CA GLU A 162 10.39 -40.06 39.92
C GLU A 162 11.18 -40.87 40.96
N GLU A 163 12.44 -40.52 41.21
CA GLU A 163 13.25 -41.14 42.26
C GLU A 163 12.63 -40.92 43.65
N ARG A 164 12.11 -39.72 43.93
CA ARG A 164 11.37 -39.45 45.17
C ARG A 164 10.10 -40.30 45.29
N ILE A 165 9.39 -40.54 44.18
CA ILE A 165 8.24 -41.44 44.16
C ILE A 165 8.67 -42.88 44.47
N ALA A 166 9.78 -43.35 43.90
CA ALA A 166 10.31 -44.69 44.16
C ALA A 166 10.65 -44.87 45.65
N GLN A 167 11.32 -43.89 46.27
CA GLN A 167 11.66 -43.90 47.69
C GLN A 167 10.42 -43.94 48.59
N LEU A 168 9.40 -43.12 48.30
CA LEU A 168 8.13 -43.12 49.04
C LEU A 168 7.35 -44.43 48.85
N ALA A 169 7.45 -45.06 47.68
CA ALA A 169 6.82 -46.34 47.42
C ALA A 169 7.48 -47.45 48.23
N GLU A 170 8.81 -47.43 48.35
CA GLU A 170 9.55 -48.36 49.19
C GLU A 170 9.22 -48.17 50.69
N GLU A 171 9.14 -46.92 51.17
CA GLU A 171 8.68 -46.60 52.52
C GLU A 171 7.27 -47.17 52.79
N ALA A 172 6.33 -46.98 51.85
CA ALA A 172 4.99 -47.51 51.96
C ALA A 172 4.95 -49.05 51.93
N SER A 173 5.84 -49.69 51.18
CA SER A 173 5.99 -51.14 51.14
C SER A 173 6.44 -51.68 52.50
N GLY A 174 7.51 -51.13 53.08
CA GLY A 174 8.01 -51.54 54.39
C GLY A 174 6.99 -51.32 55.52
N LEU A 175 6.23 -50.21 55.48
CA LEU A 175 5.12 -49.99 56.42
C LEU A 175 4.00 -51.02 56.24
N THR A 176 3.74 -51.44 55.00
CA THR A 176 2.71 -52.46 54.70
C THR A 176 3.11 -53.82 55.27
N GLU A 177 4.38 -54.20 55.17
CA GLU A 177 4.91 -55.42 55.79
C GLU A 177 4.80 -55.38 57.32
N GLN A 178 5.17 -54.26 57.96
CA GLN A 178 5.01 -54.08 59.40
C GLN A 178 3.54 -54.16 59.84
N ARG A 179 2.63 -53.55 59.06
CA ARG A 179 1.19 -53.62 59.32
C ARG A 179 0.69 -55.06 59.23
N GLU A 180 1.14 -55.82 58.25
CA GLU A 180 0.76 -57.23 58.10
C GLU A 180 1.28 -58.07 59.26
N ALA A 181 2.54 -57.88 59.68
CA ALA A 181 3.09 -58.53 60.87
C ALA A 181 2.25 -58.24 62.13
N LYS A 182 1.85 -56.97 62.33
CA LYS A 182 0.94 -56.57 63.42
C LYS A 182 -0.43 -57.20 63.30
N SER A 183 -0.99 -57.32 62.09
CA SER A 183 -2.25 -58.01 61.86
C SER A 183 -2.20 -59.49 62.28
N GLN A 184 -1.08 -60.17 62.02
CA GLN A 184 -0.89 -61.55 62.48
C GLN A 184 -0.74 -61.63 64.00
N GLU A 185 -0.01 -60.70 64.63
CA GLU A 185 0.10 -60.60 66.09
C GLU A 185 -1.27 -60.40 66.77
N ILE A 186 -2.12 -59.52 66.21
CA ILE A 186 -3.49 -59.30 66.67
C ILE A 186 -4.33 -60.59 66.60
N LYS A 187 -4.22 -61.36 65.52
CA LYS A 187 -4.95 -62.65 65.38
C LYS A 187 -4.52 -63.68 66.43
N LEU A 188 -3.22 -63.75 66.71
CA LEU A 188 -2.68 -64.66 67.72
C LEU A 188 -3.16 -64.29 69.12
N ILE A 189 -3.05 -63.00 69.50
CA ILE A 189 -3.54 -62.52 70.80
C ILE A 189 -5.06 -62.70 70.92
N GLY A 190 -5.82 -62.43 69.85
CA GLY A 190 -7.27 -62.65 69.86
C GLY A 190 -7.66 -64.10 70.18
N THR A 191 -6.95 -65.06 69.58
CA THR A 191 -7.17 -66.50 69.83
C THR A 191 -6.82 -66.89 71.27
N GLU A 192 -5.72 -66.36 71.82
CA GLU A 192 -5.34 -66.58 73.22
C GLU A 192 -6.35 -65.94 74.19
N LEU A 193 -6.80 -64.72 73.89
CA LEU A 193 -7.77 -63.99 74.69
C LEU A 193 -9.12 -64.70 74.76
N ASP A 194 -9.61 -65.26 73.66
CA ASP A 194 -10.85 -66.05 73.65
C ASP A 194 -10.75 -67.31 74.51
N SER A 195 -9.58 -67.98 74.45
CA SER A 195 -9.28 -69.15 75.29
C SER A 195 -9.23 -68.77 76.78
N ILE A 196 -8.53 -67.69 77.11
CA ILE A 196 -8.40 -67.18 78.48
C ILE A 196 -9.75 -66.68 79.03
N ARG A 197 -10.57 -66.01 78.20
CA ARG A 197 -11.92 -65.57 78.57
C ARG A 197 -12.80 -66.76 78.93
N THR A 198 -12.72 -67.86 78.19
CA THR A 198 -13.44 -69.11 78.50
C THR A 198 -12.97 -69.74 79.82
N LEU A 199 -11.66 -69.73 80.09
CA LEU A 199 -11.10 -70.24 81.36
C LEU A 199 -11.47 -69.37 82.55
N TRP A 200 -11.50 -68.05 82.39
CA TRP A 200 -11.91 -67.10 83.41
C TRP A 200 -13.40 -67.27 83.79
N LEU A 201 -14.30 -67.48 82.81
CA LEU A 201 -15.71 -67.79 83.07
C LEU A 201 -15.90 -69.07 83.91
N LYS A 202 -14.97 -70.03 83.76
CA LYS A 202 -14.90 -71.25 84.58
C LYS A 202 -14.15 -71.05 85.90
N LYS A 203 -13.71 -69.83 86.22
CA LYS A 203 -12.91 -69.44 87.40
C LYS A 203 -11.54 -70.12 87.51
N LEU A 204 -10.94 -70.48 86.37
CA LEU A 204 -9.65 -71.19 86.30
C LEU A 204 -8.43 -70.27 86.09
N VAL A 205 -8.65 -68.96 85.89
CA VAL A 205 -7.61 -67.94 85.67
C VAL A 205 -8.00 -66.63 86.37
N SER A 206 -7.01 -65.82 86.77
CA SER A 206 -7.22 -64.50 87.36
C SER A 206 -7.72 -63.46 86.35
N ILE A 207 -8.51 -62.48 86.82
CA ILE A 207 -9.00 -61.36 86.01
C ILE A 207 -7.85 -60.49 85.48
N ASP A 208 -6.77 -60.37 86.24
CA ASP A 208 -5.60 -59.57 85.86
C ASP A 208 -4.95 -60.10 84.58
N ARG A 209 -4.89 -61.43 84.40
CA ARG A 209 -4.33 -62.03 83.18
C ARG A 209 -5.21 -61.79 81.97
N MET A 210 -6.53 -61.88 82.11
CA MET A 210 -7.47 -61.57 81.02
C MET A 210 -7.37 -60.10 80.61
N THR A 211 -7.44 -59.19 81.58
CA THR A 211 -7.40 -57.74 81.31
C THR A 211 -6.05 -57.27 80.77
N ALA A 212 -4.95 -57.92 81.14
CA ALA A 212 -3.64 -57.66 80.54
C ALA A 212 -3.63 -57.98 79.03
N LEU A 213 -4.10 -59.17 78.63
CA LEU A 213 -4.22 -59.55 77.21
C LEU A 213 -5.19 -58.64 76.45
N GLU A 214 -6.28 -58.20 77.07
CA GLU A 214 -7.22 -57.26 76.46
C GLU A 214 -6.59 -55.89 76.19
N ARG A 215 -5.81 -55.36 77.14
CA ARG A 215 -5.05 -54.12 76.92
C ARG A 215 -4.00 -54.29 75.82
N ASP A 216 -3.33 -55.44 75.74
CA ASP A 216 -2.37 -55.73 74.68
C ASP A 216 -3.03 -55.80 73.30
N ALA A 217 -4.20 -56.45 73.19
CA ALA A 217 -4.97 -56.49 71.94
C ALA A 217 -5.34 -55.08 71.46
N VAL A 218 -5.83 -54.22 72.37
CA VAL A 218 -6.19 -52.83 72.06
C VAL A 218 -4.96 -52.00 71.67
N ARG A 219 -3.82 -52.20 72.36
CA ARG A 219 -2.55 -51.53 72.02
C ARG A 219 -2.09 -51.90 70.60
N LEU A 220 -2.11 -53.19 70.26
CA LEU A 220 -1.71 -53.66 68.93
C LEU A 220 -2.64 -53.14 67.82
N ASP A 221 -3.95 -53.09 68.08
CA ASP A 221 -4.90 -52.51 67.12
C ASP A 221 -4.63 -51.01 66.90
N GLY A 222 -4.29 -50.27 67.97
CA GLY A 222 -3.83 -48.88 67.88
C GLY A 222 -2.55 -48.72 67.04
N GLU A 223 -1.55 -49.59 67.24
CA GLU A 223 -0.32 -49.63 66.44
C GLU A 223 -0.61 -49.95 64.95
N HIS A 224 -1.50 -50.90 64.68
CA HIS A 224 -1.95 -51.24 63.33
C HIS A 224 -2.67 -50.06 62.64
N GLY A 225 -3.54 -49.35 63.38
CA GLY A 225 -4.19 -48.13 62.93
C GLY A 225 -3.18 -47.03 62.59
N GLN A 226 -2.17 -46.82 63.44
CA GLN A 226 -1.10 -45.85 63.21
C GLN A 226 -0.32 -46.17 61.92
N LEU A 227 0.07 -47.43 61.71
CA LEU A 227 0.75 -47.87 60.48
C LEU A 227 -0.13 -47.66 59.24
N THR A 228 -1.43 -47.94 59.36
CA THR A 228 -2.39 -47.71 58.28
C THR A 228 -2.48 -46.24 57.89
N ALA A 229 -2.51 -45.33 58.88
CA ALA A 229 -2.47 -43.89 58.64
C ALA A 229 -1.16 -43.45 57.97
N SER A 230 -0.01 -43.98 58.41
CA SER A 230 1.30 -43.68 57.80
C SER A 230 1.40 -44.15 56.34
N ILE A 231 0.87 -45.34 56.01
CA ILE A 231 0.80 -45.83 54.61
C ILE A 231 -0.06 -44.90 53.76
N ALA A 232 -1.22 -44.46 54.28
CA ALA A 232 -2.10 -43.54 53.57
C ALA A 232 -1.41 -42.19 53.33
N GLN A 233 -0.66 -41.67 54.31
CA GLN A 233 0.11 -40.44 54.19
C GLN A 233 1.21 -40.56 53.12
N ALA A 234 1.97 -41.65 53.11
CA ALA A 234 3.00 -41.90 52.10
C ALA A 234 2.40 -41.96 50.68
N LYS A 235 1.27 -42.66 50.50
CA LYS A 235 0.53 -42.70 49.22
C LYS A 235 0.01 -41.32 48.81
N GLY A 236 -0.43 -40.50 49.75
CA GLY A 236 -0.80 -39.10 49.50
C GLY A 236 0.37 -38.27 48.96
N ARG A 237 1.55 -38.38 49.58
CA ARG A 237 2.78 -37.72 49.11
C ARG A 237 3.21 -38.19 47.72
N ILE A 238 3.00 -39.47 47.38
CA ILE A 238 3.25 -39.98 46.02
C ILE A 238 2.32 -39.31 45.02
N ALA A 239 1.02 -39.21 45.32
CA ALA A 239 0.05 -38.56 44.43
C ALA A 239 0.38 -37.08 44.21
N GLU A 240 0.73 -36.35 45.27
CA GLU A 240 1.19 -34.97 45.19
C GLU A 240 2.45 -34.82 44.31
N THR A 241 3.43 -35.70 44.50
CA THR A 241 4.68 -35.69 43.72
C THR A 241 4.42 -35.98 42.23
N ARG A 242 3.47 -36.86 41.91
CA ARG A 242 3.03 -37.10 40.53
C ARG A 242 2.38 -35.87 39.89
N LEU A 243 1.57 -35.13 40.66
CA LEU A 243 1.01 -33.87 40.18
C LEU A 243 2.11 -32.83 39.92
N GLN A 244 3.16 -32.79 40.74
CA GLN A 244 4.34 -31.94 40.49
C GLN A 244 5.04 -32.29 39.17
N ILE A 245 5.15 -33.58 38.80
CA ILE A 245 5.71 -33.98 37.49
C ILE A 245 4.86 -33.44 36.33
N ILE A 246 3.52 -33.49 36.45
CA ILE A 246 2.61 -32.94 35.44
C ILE A 246 2.75 -31.41 35.37
N GLN A 247 2.90 -30.75 36.52
CA GLN A 247 3.09 -29.30 36.61
C GLN A 247 4.33 -28.84 35.84
N VAL A 248 5.44 -29.59 35.91
CA VAL A 248 6.67 -29.28 35.15
C VAL A 248 6.42 -29.15 33.64
N ASP A 249 5.59 -30.03 33.05
CA ASP A 249 5.23 -29.92 31.63
C ASP A 249 4.27 -28.77 31.35
N GLN A 250 3.34 -28.51 32.28
CA GLN A 250 2.35 -27.45 32.12
C GLN A 250 3.00 -26.06 32.19
N ASP A 251 3.97 -25.88 33.08
CA ASP A 251 4.74 -24.64 33.21
C ASP A 251 5.51 -24.36 31.92
N LEU A 252 6.20 -25.37 31.37
CA LEU A 252 6.88 -25.24 30.08
C LEU A 252 5.90 -24.85 28.96
N ARG A 253 4.76 -25.53 28.86
CA ARG A 253 3.75 -25.21 27.83
C ARG A 253 3.25 -23.78 27.93
N SER A 254 3.05 -23.28 29.15
CA SER A 254 2.61 -21.90 29.40
C SER A 254 3.69 -20.88 29.03
N GLU A 255 4.94 -21.15 29.42
CA GLU A 255 6.11 -20.33 29.08
C GLU A 255 6.31 -20.26 27.56
N VAL A 256 6.35 -21.43 26.90
CA VAL A 256 6.49 -21.54 25.44
C VAL A 256 5.35 -20.85 24.70
N ALA A 257 4.09 -21.01 25.15
CA ALA A 257 2.95 -20.34 24.51
C ALA A 257 3.03 -18.81 24.62
N THR A 258 3.57 -18.29 25.73
CA THR A 258 3.77 -16.85 25.92
C THR A 258 4.91 -16.34 25.05
N GLU A 259 6.08 -17.00 25.09
CA GLU A 259 7.22 -16.65 24.23
C GLU A 259 6.86 -16.73 22.75
N LEU A 260 6.09 -17.74 22.32
CA LEU A 260 5.71 -17.94 20.93
C LEU A 260 4.82 -16.81 20.42
N ARG A 261 3.87 -16.34 21.25
CA ARG A 261 3.03 -15.17 20.91
C ARG A 261 3.88 -13.91 20.73
N ASP A 262 4.82 -13.68 21.63
CA ASP A 262 5.69 -12.50 21.58
C ASP A 262 6.63 -12.55 20.36
N VAL A 263 7.21 -13.71 20.07
CA VAL A 263 8.08 -13.92 18.91
C VAL A 263 7.32 -13.77 17.60
N GLN A 264 6.11 -14.32 17.48
CA GLN A 264 5.26 -14.13 16.29
C GLN A 264 4.89 -12.67 16.07
N GLY A 265 4.60 -11.92 17.15
CA GLY A 265 4.41 -10.47 17.09
C GLY A 265 5.65 -9.74 16.59
N LYS A 266 6.84 -10.11 17.08
CA LYS A 266 8.12 -9.54 16.64
C LYS A 266 8.44 -9.87 15.19
N ILE A 267 8.18 -11.10 14.74
CA ILE A 267 8.35 -11.48 13.34
C ILE A 267 7.46 -10.60 12.45
N SER A 268 6.18 -10.45 12.79
CA SER A 268 5.25 -9.61 12.03
C SER A 268 5.72 -8.16 11.94
N GLU A 269 6.18 -7.59 13.06
CA GLU A 269 6.78 -6.24 13.11
C GLU A 269 8.02 -6.13 12.21
N PHE A 270 8.92 -7.11 12.24
CA PHE A 270 10.16 -7.09 11.47
C PHE A 270 9.95 -7.36 9.98
N VAL A 271 8.95 -8.16 9.61
CA VAL A 271 8.54 -8.34 8.21
C VAL A 271 8.07 -7.02 7.61
N GLU A 272 7.22 -6.26 8.30
CA GLU A 272 6.79 -4.94 7.82
C GLU A 272 7.94 -3.94 7.75
N ARG A 273 8.82 -3.94 8.76
CA ARG A 273 10.04 -3.10 8.74
C ARG A 273 10.96 -3.46 7.58
N LYS A 274 11.06 -4.74 7.22
CA LYS A 274 11.88 -5.21 6.11
C LYS A 274 11.35 -4.64 4.80
N VAL A 275 10.04 -4.69 4.57
CA VAL A 275 9.41 -4.10 3.38
C VAL A 275 9.75 -2.61 3.25
N SER A 276 9.62 -1.85 4.35
CA SER A 276 9.98 -0.43 4.37
C SER A 276 11.47 -0.17 4.11
N ALA A 277 12.36 -0.95 4.75
CA ALA A 277 13.80 -0.83 4.56
C ALA A 277 14.26 -1.22 3.14
N GLU A 278 13.63 -2.22 2.53
CA GLU A 278 13.87 -2.60 1.13
C GLU A 278 13.38 -1.52 0.16
N ASP A 279 12.22 -0.91 0.41
CA ASP A 279 11.73 0.21 -0.39
C ASP A 279 12.67 1.42 -0.31
N GLN A 280 13.14 1.76 0.90
CA GLN A 280 14.15 2.81 1.09
C GLN A 280 15.45 2.49 0.33
N LEU A 281 15.92 1.23 0.38
CA LEU A 281 17.12 0.83 -0.34
C LEU A 281 16.94 0.92 -1.86
N LYS A 282 15.76 0.56 -2.39
CA LYS A 282 15.44 0.71 -3.82
C LYS A 282 15.40 2.17 -4.26
N ARG A 283 14.92 3.07 -3.40
CA ARG A 283 14.79 4.52 -3.70
C ARG A 283 16.11 5.28 -3.72
N ILE A 284 17.20 4.68 -3.23
CA ILE A 284 18.55 5.23 -3.38
C ILE A 284 18.93 5.42 -4.86
N ASP A 285 18.42 4.56 -5.74
CA ASP A 285 18.52 4.74 -7.18
C ASP A 285 17.44 5.72 -7.68
N ILE A 286 17.85 6.94 -8.01
CA ILE A 286 16.97 7.95 -8.59
C ILE A 286 16.93 7.75 -10.11
N ARG A 287 15.73 7.47 -10.64
CA ARG A 287 15.51 7.08 -12.03
C ARG A 287 14.72 8.13 -12.81
N SER A 288 14.91 8.15 -14.12
CA SER A 288 14.11 9.01 -15.00
C SER A 288 12.65 8.55 -15.05
N PRO A 289 11.65 9.44 -14.85
CA PRO A 289 10.24 9.07 -14.98
C PRO A 289 9.83 8.85 -16.45
N GLN A 290 10.52 9.46 -17.40
CA GLN A 290 10.17 9.43 -18.82
C GLN A 290 11.42 9.50 -19.71
N ASP A 291 11.25 9.22 -21.00
CA ASP A 291 12.29 9.46 -22.00
C ASP A 291 12.46 10.97 -22.22
N GLY A 292 13.69 11.47 -22.28
CA GLY A 292 13.94 12.90 -22.42
C GLY A 292 15.40 13.28 -22.37
N VAL A 293 15.66 14.57 -22.22
CA VAL A 293 16.98 15.16 -21.97
C VAL A 293 17.00 15.76 -20.57
N VAL A 294 18.10 15.54 -19.86
CA VAL A 294 18.33 16.12 -18.54
C VAL A 294 18.61 17.61 -18.66
N HIS A 295 17.90 18.40 -17.88
CA HIS A 295 18.00 19.85 -17.84
C HIS A 295 18.01 20.35 -16.38
N GLN A 296 18.72 21.44 -16.09
CA GLN A 296 18.85 22.02 -14.75
C GLN A 296 19.26 21.00 -13.67
N LEU A 297 20.34 20.26 -13.89
CA LEU A 297 20.98 19.45 -12.86
C LEU A 297 21.45 20.38 -11.73
N ALA A 298 20.85 20.28 -10.54
CA ALA A 298 21.23 21.08 -9.37
C ALA A 298 22.46 20.52 -8.65
N VAL A 299 22.65 19.19 -8.73
CA VAL A 299 23.65 18.46 -7.97
C VAL A 299 24.87 18.17 -8.83
N HIS A 300 26.02 18.73 -8.43
CA HIS A 300 27.27 18.62 -9.20
C HIS A 300 28.41 17.93 -8.44
N THR A 301 28.23 17.68 -7.13
CA THR A 301 29.28 17.17 -6.26
C THR A 301 28.90 15.84 -5.61
N ILE A 302 29.80 14.87 -5.71
CA ILE A 302 29.73 13.64 -4.93
C ILE A 302 29.98 14.01 -3.45
N GLY A 303 29.17 13.46 -2.54
CA GLY A 303 29.17 13.83 -1.12
C GLY A 303 28.31 15.06 -0.79
N GLY A 304 27.71 15.72 -1.78
CA GLY A 304 26.71 16.75 -1.55
C GLY A 304 25.46 16.18 -0.87
N VAL A 305 24.74 17.01 -0.12
CA VAL A 305 23.52 16.61 0.60
C VAL A 305 22.31 17.15 -0.15
N ILE A 306 21.32 16.30 -0.39
CA ILE A 306 20.03 16.65 -0.98
C ILE A 306 18.98 16.68 0.12
N SER A 307 18.19 17.76 0.16
CA SER A 307 17.08 17.92 1.11
C SER A 307 15.83 17.15 0.66
N PRO A 308 14.95 16.76 1.60
CA PRO A 308 13.65 16.17 1.27
C PRO A 308 12.84 17.02 0.28
N GLY A 309 12.44 16.43 -0.86
CA GLY A 309 11.62 17.11 -1.89
C GLY A 309 12.38 18.12 -2.75
N GLU A 310 13.69 18.26 -2.58
CA GLU A 310 14.52 19.15 -3.40
C GLU A 310 14.54 18.67 -4.86
N VAL A 311 14.40 19.63 -5.80
CA VAL A 311 14.50 19.36 -7.25
C VAL A 311 15.95 19.08 -7.60
N ILE A 312 16.23 17.84 -8.01
CA ILE A 312 17.57 17.40 -8.39
C ILE A 312 17.84 17.77 -9.85
N MET A 313 16.87 17.52 -10.73
CA MET A 313 16.94 17.85 -12.15
C MET A 313 15.55 17.85 -12.79
N LEU A 314 15.48 18.36 -14.01
CA LEU A 314 14.32 18.31 -14.88
C LEU A 314 14.56 17.35 -16.04
N VAL A 315 13.54 16.59 -16.44
CA VAL A 315 13.59 15.75 -17.65
C VAL A 315 12.60 16.30 -18.67
N VAL A 316 13.14 16.81 -19.77
CA VAL A 316 12.39 17.42 -20.87
C VAL A 316 12.26 16.40 -22.01
N PRO A 317 11.05 16.00 -22.43
CA PRO A 317 10.92 15.00 -23.49
C PRO A 317 11.39 15.50 -24.85
N VAL A 318 11.99 14.59 -25.63
CA VAL A 318 12.53 14.90 -26.97
C VAL A 318 11.50 14.63 -28.08
N ALA A 319 10.48 13.81 -27.80
CA ALA A 319 9.56 13.25 -28.80
C ALA A 319 8.10 13.52 -28.44
N ASP A 320 7.76 14.77 -28.17
CA ASP A 320 6.37 15.15 -27.94
C ASP A 320 5.68 15.58 -29.23
N ASP A 321 4.40 15.23 -29.32
CA ASP A 321 3.52 15.83 -30.30
C ASP A 321 3.41 17.33 -29.97
N LEU A 322 3.79 18.17 -30.94
CA LEU A 322 3.71 19.61 -30.80
C LEU A 322 2.24 20.01 -30.89
N THR A 323 1.76 20.71 -29.88
CA THR A 323 0.43 21.31 -29.86
C THR A 323 0.54 22.82 -29.99
N VAL A 324 -0.47 23.45 -30.58
CA VAL A 324 -0.53 24.91 -30.64
C VAL A 324 -1.41 25.38 -29.50
N GLU A 325 -0.86 26.27 -28.68
CA GLU A 325 -1.59 27.01 -27.66
C GLU A 325 -1.99 28.37 -28.25
N ALA A 326 -3.28 28.53 -28.59
CA ALA A 326 -3.84 29.76 -29.13
C ALA A 326 -4.59 30.54 -28.05
N ARG A 327 -4.45 31.86 -28.06
CA ARG A 327 -5.11 32.77 -27.11
C ARG A 327 -6.34 33.40 -27.75
N ILE A 328 -7.51 33.00 -27.28
CA ILE A 328 -8.80 33.44 -27.79
C ILE A 328 -9.34 34.60 -26.95
N ALA A 329 -9.87 35.64 -27.60
CA ALA A 329 -10.54 36.72 -26.91
C ALA A 329 -11.88 36.25 -26.30
N PRO A 330 -12.28 36.75 -25.11
CA PRO A 330 -13.48 36.27 -24.42
C PRO A 330 -14.77 36.40 -25.23
N GLN A 331 -14.83 37.39 -26.13
CA GLN A 331 -15.96 37.62 -27.03
C GLN A 331 -16.11 36.55 -28.14
N ASP A 332 -15.08 35.78 -28.42
CA ASP A 332 -15.03 34.81 -29.51
C ASP A 332 -15.13 33.36 -29.03
N ILE A 333 -15.22 33.12 -27.71
CA ILE A 333 -15.28 31.78 -27.10
C ILE A 333 -16.52 30.98 -27.53
N ASP A 334 -17.66 31.67 -27.69
CA ASP A 334 -18.95 31.09 -28.09
C ASP A 334 -18.94 30.48 -29.50
N GLN A 335 -17.90 30.76 -30.29
CA GLN A 335 -17.74 30.31 -31.67
C GLN A 335 -16.82 29.08 -31.79
N LEU A 336 -16.30 28.57 -30.66
CA LEU A 336 -15.36 27.46 -30.61
C LEU A 336 -16.02 26.19 -30.06
N SER A 337 -15.67 25.05 -30.65
CA SER A 337 -16.14 23.74 -30.21
C SER A 337 -15.02 22.70 -30.23
N LEU A 338 -15.07 21.74 -29.31
CA LEU A 338 -14.16 20.59 -29.30
C LEU A 338 -14.30 19.81 -30.62
N GLY A 339 -13.17 19.40 -31.21
CA GLY A 339 -13.13 18.69 -32.48
C GLY A 339 -13.22 19.56 -33.73
N GLN A 340 -13.25 20.89 -33.60
CA GLN A 340 -13.31 21.82 -34.73
C GLN A 340 -12.00 21.84 -35.53
N ASP A 341 -12.10 21.94 -36.85
CA ASP A 341 -10.96 22.07 -37.76
C ASP A 341 -10.36 23.48 -37.70
N VAL A 342 -9.04 23.53 -37.54
CA VAL A 342 -8.25 24.74 -37.41
C VAL A 342 -7.16 24.74 -38.47
N THR A 343 -7.07 25.83 -39.23
CA THR A 343 -5.97 26.05 -40.15
C THR A 343 -4.89 26.86 -39.46
N LEU A 344 -3.68 26.33 -39.39
CA LEU A 344 -2.55 26.90 -38.68
C LEU A 344 -1.55 27.46 -39.68
N LYS A 345 -1.19 28.73 -39.50
CA LYS A 345 -0.17 29.42 -40.29
C LYS A 345 1.04 29.70 -39.41
N LEU A 346 2.18 29.13 -39.78
CA LEU A 346 3.43 29.35 -39.05
C LEU A 346 3.99 30.73 -39.40
N SER A 347 3.69 31.74 -38.59
CA SER A 347 4.12 33.13 -38.83
C SER A 347 5.66 33.28 -38.80
N ALA A 348 6.38 32.30 -38.23
CA ALA A 348 7.84 32.24 -38.23
C ALA A 348 8.47 31.90 -39.60
N PHE A 349 7.71 31.33 -40.55
CA PHE A 349 8.21 30.96 -41.87
C PHE A 349 7.60 31.82 -42.99
N ASN A 350 8.20 31.75 -44.19
CA ASN A 350 7.72 32.52 -45.33
C ASN A 350 6.34 32.04 -45.78
N GLN A 351 5.31 32.87 -45.56
CA GLN A 351 3.90 32.58 -45.82
C GLN A 351 3.57 32.25 -47.29
N ARG A 352 4.44 32.60 -48.25
CA ARG A 352 4.21 32.29 -49.67
C ARG A 352 4.62 30.88 -50.08
N VAL A 353 5.49 30.24 -49.30
CA VAL A 353 6.14 28.96 -49.65
C VAL A 353 5.79 27.87 -48.62
N THR A 354 5.41 28.26 -47.41
CA THR A 354 5.07 27.34 -46.32
C THR A 354 3.60 26.92 -46.44
N PRO A 355 3.31 25.61 -46.52
CA PRO A 355 1.93 25.13 -46.56
C PRO A 355 1.21 25.40 -45.24
N GLU A 356 -0.08 25.68 -45.33
CA GLU A 356 -0.96 25.76 -44.16
C GLU A 356 -1.14 24.36 -43.56
N LEU A 357 -1.12 24.27 -42.23
CA LEU A 357 -1.25 23.00 -41.52
C LEU A 357 -2.67 22.88 -40.96
N ASN A 358 -3.28 21.71 -41.13
CA ASN A 358 -4.58 21.46 -40.53
C ASN A 358 -4.39 20.83 -39.14
N GLY A 359 -5.06 21.38 -38.14
CA GLY A 359 -5.12 20.87 -36.77
C GLY A 359 -6.55 20.76 -36.28
N VAL A 360 -6.74 20.10 -35.15
CA VAL A 360 -8.06 19.89 -34.55
C VAL A 360 -8.05 20.40 -33.11
N VAL A 361 -9.09 21.13 -32.72
CA VAL A 361 -9.27 21.60 -31.32
C VAL A 361 -9.41 20.39 -30.40
N ASN A 362 -8.44 20.21 -29.52
CA ASN A 362 -8.42 19.12 -28.55
C ASN A 362 -8.96 19.57 -27.18
N GLU A 363 -8.65 20.79 -26.77
CA GLU A 363 -8.97 21.31 -25.44
C GLU A 363 -9.28 22.81 -25.51
N ILE A 364 -10.27 23.26 -24.75
CA ILE A 364 -10.63 24.67 -24.54
C ILE A 364 -10.61 24.90 -23.03
N SER A 365 -9.83 25.86 -22.54
CA SER A 365 -9.77 26.16 -21.11
C SER A 365 -11.14 26.60 -20.60
N ALA A 366 -11.58 26.04 -19.48
CA ALA A 366 -12.82 26.48 -18.82
C ALA A 366 -12.67 27.85 -18.15
N ASP A 367 -11.42 28.25 -17.89
CA ASP A 367 -11.08 29.38 -17.05
C ASP A 367 -10.52 30.53 -17.90
N LEU A 368 -10.91 31.76 -17.57
CA LEU A 368 -10.36 32.98 -18.17
C LEU A 368 -9.00 33.30 -17.55
N SER A 369 -7.93 33.21 -18.35
CA SER A 369 -6.58 33.60 -17.93
C SER A 369 -6.33 35.07 -18.21
N VAL A 370 -5.51 35.75 -17.40
CA VAL A 370 -5.18 37.17 -17.59
C VAL A 370 -3.72 37.29 -17.99
N ASP A 371 -3.43 38.06 -19.03
CA ASP A 371 -2.05 38.34 -19.42
C ASP A 371 -1.43 39.36 -18.45
N GLU A 372 -0.41 38.94 -17.69
CA GLU A 372 0.27 39.74 -16.66
C GLU A 372 0.83 41.07 -17.19
N ARG A 373 1.11 41.19 -18.50
CA ARG A 373 1.63 42.44 -19.09
C ARG A 373 0.56 43.38 -19.61
N SER A 374 -0.56 42.86 -20.11
CA SER A 374 -1.59 43.69 -20.76
C SER A 374 -2.89 43.83 -19.98
N GLY A 375 -3.10 42.98 -18.97
CA GLY A 375 -4.35 42.93 -18.20
C GLY A 375 -5.55 42.40 -19.00
N ALA A 376 -5.37 42.00 -20.26
CA ALA A 376 -6.43 41.43 -21.08
C ALA A 376 -6.69 39.97 -20.68
N GLY A 377 -7.97 39.63 -20.51
CA GLY A 377 -8.41 38.24 -20.32
C GLY A 377 -8.38 37.48 -21.65
N PHE A 378 -7.97 36.22 -21.63
CA PHE A 378 -7.98 35.31 -22.77
C PHE A 378 -8.33 33.88 -22.33
N TYR A 379 -8.94 33.12 -23.23
CA TYR A 379 -9.09 31.67 -23.11
C TYR A 379 -7.97 30.98 -23.86
N THR A 380 -7.47 29.89 -23.31
CA THR A 380 -6.43 29.09 -23.93
C THR A 380 -7.07 27.92 -24.66
N VAL A 381 -6.78 27.80 -25.96
CA VAL A 381 -7.25 26.68 -26.78
C VAL A 381 -6.05 25.87 -27.27
N ARG A 382 -6.08 24.56 -27.01
CA ARG A 382 -5.03 23.63 -27.44
C ARG A 382 -5.47 22.93 -28.73
N VAL A 383 -4.69 23.13 -29.79
CA VAL A 383 -4.91 22.52 -31.10
C VAL A 383 -3.86 21.44 -31.33
N SER A 384 -4.33 20.23 -31.61
CA SER A 384 -3.47 19.09 -31.94
C SER A 384 -3.06 19.12 -33.41
N LEU A 385 -1.77 18.85 -33.70
CA LEU A 385 -1.27 18.71 -35.07
C LEU A 385 -1.03 17.25 -35.40
N PRO A 386 -1.77 16.68 -36.37
CA PRO A 386 -1.51 15.33 -36.86
C PRO A 386 -0.11 15.20 -37.47
N ARG A 387 0.59 14.09 -37.19
CA ARG A 387 1.93 13.80 -37.74
C ARG A 387 1.97 13.73 -39.27
N THR A 388 0.84 13.51 -39.92
CA THR A 388 0.68 13.54 -41.38
C THR A 388 0.89 14.94 -41.97
N GLU A 389 0.41 15.97 -41.28
CA GLU A 389 0.53 17.37 -41.69
C GLU A 389 1.96 17.88 -41.46
N LEU A 390 2.61 17.44 -40.38
CA LEU A 390 4.03 17.73 -40.11
C LEU A 390 4.97 17.25 -41.22
N LYS A 391 4.66 16.14 -41.90
CA LYS A 391 5.46 15.64 -43.04
C LYS A 391 5.40 16.54 -44.28
N LYS A 392 4.40 17.42 -44.40
CA LYS A 392 4.27 18.35 -45.53
C LYS A 392 5.33 19.46 -45.50
N LEU A 393 5.97 19.69 -44.34
CA LEU A 393 6.94 20.76 -44.11
C LEU A 393 8.36 20.48 -44.65
N LYS A 394 8.57 19.41 -45.44
CA LYS A 394 9.80 19.09 -46.19
C LYS A 394 11.13 19.34 -45.45
N GLY A 395 11.19 19.05 -44.14
CA GLY A 395 12.42 19.14 -43.34
C GLY A 395 12.64 20.44 -42.54
N LEU A 396 11.63 21.31 -42.44
CA LEU A 396 11.67 22.43 -41.49
C LEU A 396 11.52 21.90 -40.04
N THR A 397 12.50 22.21 -39.18
CA THR A 397 12.48 21.83 -37.77
C THR A 397 11.61 22.78 -36.96
N LEU A 398 10.54 22.25 -36.35
CA LEU A 398 9.70 23.02 -35.46
C LEU A 398 10.28 23.00 -34.04
N ALA A 399 10.34 24.16 -33.38
CA ALA A 399 10.77 24.29 -31.99
C ALA A 399 9.64 24.81 -31.08
N PRO A 400 9.59 24.40 -29.80
CA PRO A 400 8.68 25.00 -28.82
C PRO A 400 8.93 26.52 -28.71
N GLY A 401 7.85 27.30 -28.60
CA GLY A 401 7.88 28.75 -28.49
C GLY A 401 7.71 29.52 -29.81
N MET A 402 7.64 28.85 -30.96
CA MET A 402 7.42 29.53 -32.25
C MET A 402 6.01 30.13 -32.36
N PRO A 403 5.87 31.36 -32.89
CA PRO A 403 4.57 32.00 -33.08
C PRO A 403 3.80 31.37 -34.24
N VAL A 404 2.50 31.16 -34.02
CA VAL A 404 1.55 30.58 -34.99
C VAL A 404 0.26 31.38 -34.95
N GLU A 405 -0.34 31.61 -36.12
CA GLU A 405 -1.70 32.12 -36.23
C GLU A 405 -2.65 30.96 -36.48
N ALA A 406 -3.64 30.81 -35.58
CA ALA A 406 -4.65 29.78 -35.66
C ALA A 406 -5.96 30.38 -36.20
N PHE A 407 -6.44 29.82 -37.31
CA PHE A 407 -7.70 30.18 -37.96
C PHE A 407 -8.72 29.10 -37.65
N PHE A 408 -9.62 29.38 -36.73
CA PHE A 408 -10.68 28.47 -36.32
C PHE A 408 -11.87 28.63 -37.25
N SER A 409 -12.24 27.56 -37.96
CA SER A 409 -13.33 27.59 -38.95
C SER A 409 -14.68 27.71 -38.23
N THR A 410 -15.32 28.87 -38.24
CA THR A 410 -16.62 29.03 -37.55
C THR A 410 -17.75 28.50 -38.40
N GLY A 411 -18.85 28.09 -37.75
CA GLY A 411 -20.01 27.55 -38.45
C GLY A 411 -20.52 28.48 -39.55
N SER A 412 -20.96 27.92 -40.68
CA SER A 412 -21.51 28.71 -41.78
C SER A 412 -22.77 29.46 -41.32
N ARG A 413 -22.79 30.78 -41.54
CA ARG A 413 -23.95 31.62 -41.27
C ARG A 413 -24.44 32.22 -42.57
N THR A 414 -25.75 32.30 -42.73
CA THR A 414 -26.35 32.97 -43.89
C THR A 414 -26.17 34.48 -43.77
N MET A 415 -26.04 35.17 -44.90
CA MET A 415 -25.87 36.63 -44.92
C MET A 415 -27.05 37.35 -44.23
N LEU A 416 -28.26 36.77 -44.32
CA LEU A 416 -29.45 37.24 -43.60
C LEU A 416 -29.27 37.19 -42.07
N SER A 417 -28.61 36.16 -41.53
CA SER A 417 -28.35 36.02 -40.08
C SER A 417 -27.49 37.15 -39.54
N TYR A 418 -26.47 37.59 -40.29
CA TYR A 418 -25.58 38.70 -39.89
C TYR A 418 -26.32 40.04 -39.80
N LEU A 419 -27.31 40.29 -40.67
CA LEU A 419 -28.10 41.53 -40.67
C LEU A 419 -29.17 41.55 -39.58
N VAL A 420 -29.82 40.41 -39.30
CA VAL A 420 -31.00 40.36 -38.42
C VAL A 420 -30.64 40.07 -36.96
N LYS A 421 -29.57 39.29 -36.70
CA LYS A 421 -29.19 38.89 -35.34
C LYS A 421 -28.91 40.04 -34.36
N PRO A 422 -28.21 41.14 -34.72
CA PRO A 422 -28.00 42.26 -33.80
C PRO A 422 -29.30 42.92 -33.34
N LEU A 423 -30.30 43.00 -34.24
CA LEU A 423 -31.63 43.51 -33.93
C LEU A 423 -32.37 42.54 -32.99
N ALA A 424 -32.32 41.24 -33.30
CA ALA A 424 -32.95 40.20 -32.48
C ALA A 424 -32.34 40.11 -31.07
N ASP A 425 -31.02 40.18 -30.95
CA ASP A 425 -30.29 40.12 -29.67
C ASP A 425 -30.49 41.39 -28.82
N GLN A 426 -30.78 42.55 -29.44
CA GLN A 426 -31.19 43.76 -28.73
C GLN A 426 -32.63 43.67 -28.23
N ILE A 427 -33.55 43.14 -29.06
CA ILE A 427 -34.95 42.90 -28.66
C ILE A 427 -34.98 41.89 -27.52
N ALA A 428 -34.25 40.78 -27.63
CA ALA A 428 -34.17 39.75 -26.58
C ALA A 428 -33.54 40.26 -25.28
N ARG A 429 -32.60 41.22 -25.33
CA ARG A 429 -32.06 41.90 -24.15
C ARG A 429 -33.07 42.84 -23.51
N ALA A 430 -33.82 43.60 -24.31
CA ALA A 430 -34.87 44.50 -23.82
C ALA A 430 -36.06 43.75 -23.18
N PHE A 431 -36.30 42.48 -23.55
CA PHE A 431 -37.32 41.61 -22.94
C PHE A 431 -36.79 40.73 -21.78
N ARG A 432 -35.52 40.87 -21.39
CA ARG A 432 -34.91 40.14 -20.26
C ARG A 432 -34.59 41.02 -19.04
N GLU A 433 -34.92 42.31 -19.10
CA GLU A 433 -35.02 43.18 -17.92
C GLU A 433 -36.46 43.18 -17.38
N GLU A 434 -36.78 42.13 -16.61
CA GLU A 434 -37.64 42.19 -15.42
C GLU A 434 -37.00 41.32 -14.32
#